data_AF-A0A914W3M6-F1
#
_entry.id   AF-A0A914W3M6-F1
#
_cell.length_a   1.000
_cell.length_b   1.000
_cell.length_c   1.000
_cell.angle_alpha   90.00
_cell.angle_beta   90.00
_cell.angle_gamma   90.00
#
_symmetry.space_group_name_H-M   'P 1'
#
loop_
_entity.id
_entity.type
_entity.pdbx_description
1 polymer ?
#
loop_
_entity_poly.entity_id
_entity_poly.type
_entity_poly.pdbx_seq_one_letter_code
_entity_poly.pdbx_strand_id
1 'polypeptide(L)'
;MPNSTVRDAIKRYEELGTTSDRPRSGCPSAATNADHRRRVHLRFKRNPRRLLRKVGRDMGISYESVRRIVKNNLGLKAYKQQEAHLLTEAMKAIRLERCKWLKRRFGAGRH
;
A
#
# COMPACT_ATOMS: atom_id res chain seq x y z
N MET A 1 -20.90 28.84 -32.61
CA MET A 1 -20.49 27.49 -32.15
C MET A 1 -20.89 26.48 -33.22
N PRO A 2 -20.03 25.52 -33.57
CA PRO A 2 -20.41 24.45 -34.49
C PRO A 2 -21.61 23.65 -33.97
N ASN A 3 -22.54 23.24 -34.84
CA ASN A 3 -23.72 22.44 -34.45
C ASN A 3 -23.35 21.06 -33.86
N SER A 4 -22.18 20.51 -34.22
CA SER A 4 -21.65 19.26 -33.67
C SER A 4 -21.39 19.38 -32.16
N THR A 5 -20.72 20.44 -31.72
CA THR A 5 -20.41 20.70 -30.30
C THR A 5 -21.64 20.77 -29.41
N VAL A 6 -22.75 21.36 -29.91
CA VAL A 6 -24.02 21.44 -29.17
C VAL A 6 -24.65 20.05 -29.03
N ARG A 7 -24.71 19.27 -30.12
CA ARG A 7 -25.19 17.89 -30.09
C ARG A 7 -24.36 16.98 -29.19
N ASP A 8 -23.04 17.10 -29.24
CA ASP A 8 -22.13 16.33 -28.40
C ASP A 8 -22.24 16.72 -26.92
N ALA A 9 -22.52 18.00 -26.62
CA ALA A 9 -22.80 18.45 -25.27
C ALA A 9 -24.13 17.90 -24.72
N ILE A 10 -25.21 17.94 -25.51
CA ILE A 10 -26.51 17.36 -25.15
C ILE A 10 -26.37 15.85 -24.90
N LYS A 11 -25.73 15.13 -25.83
CA LYS A 11 -25.47 13.69 -25.69
C LYS A 11 -24.66 13.35 -24.44
N ARG A 12 -23.62 14.13 -24.14
CA ARG A 12 -22.83 13.95 -22.90
C ARG A 12 -23.67 14.17 -21.65
N TYR A 13 -24.54 15.17 -21.66
CA TYR A 13 -25.42 15.47 -20.53
C TYR A 13 -26.46 14.37 -20.30
N GLU A 14 -27.06 13.85 -21.38
CA GLU A 14 -27.99 12.71 -21.32
C GLU A 14 -27.34 11.44 -20.78
N GLU A 15 -26.07 11.18 -21.13
CA GLU A 15 -25.33 9.99 -20.66
C GLU A 15 -24.81 10.10 -19.21
N LEU A 16 -24.23 11.25 -18.85
CA LEU A 16 -23.55 11.44 -17.56
C LEU A 16 -24.43 12.09 -16.49
N GLY A 17 -25.55 12.72 -16.88
CA GLY A 17 -26.39 13.54 -16.00
C GLY A 17 -25.70 14.78 -15.46
N THR A 18 -24.54 15.15 -15.99
CA THR A 18 -23.73 16.28 -15.53
C THR A 18 -23.16 17.06 -16.71
N THR A 19 -22.86 18.34 -16.48
CA THR A 19 -22.19 19.21 -17.46
C THR A 19 -20.67 19.03 -17.49
N SER A 20 -20.13 18.12 -16.68
CA SER A 20 -18.69 17.85 -16.63
C SER A 20 -18.21 17.06 -17.85
N ASP A 21 -16.95 17.27 -18.21
CA ASP A 21 -16.34 16.48 -19.28
C ASP A 21 -16.21 14.99 -18.89
N ARG A 22 -16.27 14.13 -19.90
CA ARG A 22 -16.00 12.70 -19.74
C ARG A 22 -14.57 12.49 -19.19
N PRO A 23 -14.37 11.53 -18.29
CA PRO A 23 -13.02 11.18 -17.86
C PRO A 23 -12.21 10.74 -19.07
N ARG A 24 -11.04 11.35 -19.26
CA ARG A 24 -10.13 10.99 -20.34
C ARG A 24 -9.52 9.62 -20.04
N SER A 25 -9.41 8.77 -21.06
CA SER A 25 -8.84 7.42 -20.98
C SER A 25 -7.39 7.40 -20.47
N GLY A 26 -6.63 8.47 -20.71
CA GLY A 26 -5.23 8.58 -20.26
C GLY A 26 -4.29 7.58 -20.94
N CYS A 27 -3.01 7.63 -20.59
CA CYS A 27 -1.99 6.70 -21.09
C CYS A 27 -1.67 5.64 -20.00
N PRO A 28 -1.71 4.33 -20.32
CA PRO A 28 -1.35 3.28 -19.38
C PRO A 28 0.12 3.38 -18.93
N SER A 29 0.38 3.24 -17.62
CA SER A 29 1.74 3.32 -17.08
C SER A 29 2.48 1.97 -17.16
N ALA A 30 3.33 1.78 -18.18
CA ALA A 30 4.11 0.55 -18.37
C ALA A 30 4.93 0.13 -17.13
N ALA A 31 5.58 1.08 -16.45
CA ALA A 31 6.41 0.80 -15.29
C ALA A 31 5.60 0.55 -14.00
N THR A 32 4.38 1.10 -13.88
CA THR A 32 3.51 1.02 -12.69
C THR A 32 2.34 0.05 -12.89
N ASN A 33 2.47 -0.87 -13.86
CA ASN A 33 1.45 -1.85 -14.21
C ASN A 33 1.01 -2.69 -12.99
N ALA A 34 -0.20 -3.27 -13.06
CA ALA A 34 -0.77 -4.09 -11.99
C ALA A 34 0.16 -5.26 -11.60
N ASP A 35 0.79 -5.91 -12.57
CA ASP A 35 1.76 -6.98 -12.31
C ASP A 35 2.98 -6.47 -11.51
N HIS A 36 3.57 -5.34 -11.92
CA HIS A 36 4.69 -4.74 -11.19
C HIS A 36 4.32 -4.40 -9.75
N ARG A 37 3.11 -3.85 -9.53
CA ARG A 37 2.59 -3.56 -8.19
C ARG A 37 2.50 -4.83 -7.34
N ARG A 38 1.94 -5.91 -7.89
CA ARG A 38 1.83 -7.21 -7.21
C ARG A 38 3.20 -7.80 -6.88
N ARG A 39 4.13 -7.81 -7.83
CA ARG A 39 5.48 -8.35 -7.64
C ARG A 39 6.28 -7.57 -6.59
N VAL A 40 6.20 -6.23 -6.60
CA VAL A 40 6.82 -5.38 -5.57
C VAL A 40 6.20 -5.67 -4.19
N HIS A 41 4.87 -5.74 -4.09
CA HIS A 41 4.19 -6.04 -2.83
C HIS A 41 4.64 -7.38 -2.24
N LEU A 42 4.69 -8.44 -3.04
CA LEU A 42 5.13 -9.77 -2.59
C LEU A 42 6.59 -9.77 -2.08
N ARG A 43 7.48 -9.00 -2.72
CA ARG A 43 8.88 -8.89 -2.26
C ARG A 43 8.98 -8.21 -0.90
N PHE A 44 8.21 -7.15 -0.66
CA PHE A 44 8.17 -6.46 0.64
C PHE A 44 7.45 -7.27 1.72
N LYS A 45 6.43 -8.07 1.35
CA LYS A 45 5.78 -9.02 2.28
C LYS A 45 6.77 -10.10 2.76
N ARG A 46 7.64 -10.59 1.88
CA ARG A 46 8.69 -11.57 2.22
C ARG A 46 9.80 -10.96 3.07
N ASN A 47 10.28 -9.78 2.70
CA ASN A 47 11.32 -9.08 3.45
C ASN A 47 11.05 -7.56 3.40
N PRO A 48 10.46 -6.97 4.47
CA PRO A 48 10.15 -5.55 4.51
C PRO A 48 11.39 -4.65 4.61
N ARG A 49 12.56 -5.21 4.95
CA ARG A 49 13.82 -4.47 5.13
C ARG A 49 14.60 -4.28 3.83
N ARG A 50 14.10 -4.80 2.70
CA ARG A 50 14.82 -4.79 1.43
C ARG A 50 14.90 -3.37 0.86
N LEU A 51 16.07 -2.99 0.34
CA LEU A 51 16.27 -1.71 -0.32
C LEU A 51 15.50 -1.64 -1.63
N LEU A 52 14.71 -0.58 -1.81
CA LEU A 52 13.93 -0.28 -3.04
C LEU A 52 14.80 -0.34 -4.31
N ARG A 53 16.03 0.18 -4.25
CA ARG A 53 16.97 0.19 -5.39
C ARG A 53 17.45 -1.22 -5.78
N LYS A 54 17.55 -2.15 -4.81
CA LYS A 54 17.81 -3.56 -5.13
C LYS A 54 16.59 -4.20 -5.79
N VAL A 55 15.39 -3.94 -5.26
CA VAL A 55 14.13 -4.41 -5.87
C VAL A 55 13.99 -3.94 -7.32
N GLY A 56 14.31 -2.69 -7.62
CA GLY A 56 14.31 -2.16 -8.98
C GLY A 56 15.27 -2.92 -9.90
N ARG A 57 16.53 -3.07 -9.49
CA ARG A 57 17.53 -3.86 -10.24
C ARG A 57 17.08 -5.30 -10.49
N ASP A 58 16.55 -5.97 -9.47
CA ASP A 58 16.09 -7.36 -9.59
C ASP A 58 14.86 -7.52 -10.49
N MET A 59 14.11 -6.44 -10.72
CA MET A 59 12.90 -6.44 -11.55
C MET A 59 13.14 -5.79 -12.93
N GLY A 60 14.32 -5.21 -13.18
CA GLY A 60 14.60 -4.46 -14.40
C GLY A 60 13.84 -3.13 -14.49
N ILE A 61 13.46 -2.54 -13.36
CA ILE A 61 12.66 -1.31 -13.30
C ILE A 61 13.46 -0.21 -12.60
N SER A 62 13.28 1.05 -13.02
CA SER A 62 13.89 2.20 -12.34
C SER A 62 13.50 2.29 -10.87
N TYR A 63 14.41 2.83 -10.06
CA TYR A 63 14.20 3.05 -8.64
C TYR A 63 12.98 3.94 -8.38
N GLU A 64 12.80 4.99 -9.17
CA GLU A 64 11.73 5.98 -9.08
C GLU A 64 10.36 5.31 -9.26
N SER A 65 10.25 4.39 -10.22
CA SER A 65 9.03 3.64 -10.47
C SER A 65 8.69 2.72 -9.29
N VAL A 66 9.67 2.01 -8.73
CA VAL A 66 9.48 1.19 -7.53
C VAL A 66 9.07 2.07 -6.34
N ARG A 67 9.72 3.22 -6.15
CA ARG A 67 9.37 4.18 -5.09
C ARG A 67 7.93 4.69 -5.25
N ARG A 68 7.50 5.01 -6.49
CA ARG A 68 6.13 5.43 -6.79
C ARG A 68 5.13 4.32 -6.48
N ILE A 69 5.41 3.09 -6.89
CA ILE A 69 4.58 1.92 -6.55
C ILE A 69 4.41 1.80 -5.04
N VAL A 70 5.52 1.83 -4.29
CA VAL A 70 5.50 1.61 -2.84
C VAL A 70 4.74 2.73 -2.11
N LYS A 71 5.02 4.00 -2.46
CA LYS A 71 4.41 5.16 -1.79
C LYS A 71 2.97 5.41 -2.23
N ASN A 72 2.70 5.47 -3.53
CA ASN A 72 1.43 5.96 -4.07
C ASN A 72 0.43 4.83 -4.28
N ASN A 73 0.87 3.65 -4.74
CA ASN A 73 -0.04 2.56 -5.08
C ASN A 73 -0.24 1.58 -3.93
N LEU A 74 0.80 1.31 -3.13
CA LEU A 74 0.73 0.37 -2.00
C LEU A 74 0.56 1.08 -0.64
N GLY A 75 0.75 2.41 -0.58
CA GLY A 75 0.61 3.18 0.66
C GLY A 75 1.62 2.82 1.75
N LEU A 76 2.71 2.15 1.41
CA LEU A 76 3.70 1.68 2.38
C LEU A 76 4.63 2.83 2.80
N LYS A 77 4.93 2.89 4.10
CA LYS A 77 5.87 3.84 4.69
C LYS A 77 7.10 3.10 5.21
N ALA A 78 8.27 3.69 4.97
CA ALA A 78 9.51 3.22 5.55
C ALA A 78 9.62 3.77 6.99
N TYR A 79 9.57 2.87 7.97
CA TYR A 79 9.80 3.21 9.37
C TYR A 79 11.24 2.87 9.77
N LYS A 80 11.80 3.64 10.71
CA LYS A 80 13.08 3.32 11.32
C LYS A 80 12.93 2.04 12.14
N GLN A 81 13.78 1.05 11.89
CA GLN A 81 13.82 -0.16 12.70
C GLN A 81 14.32 0.19 14.10
N GLN A 82 13.57 -0.23 15.11
CA GLN A 82 13.97 -0.13 16.51
C GLN A 82 14.65 -1.42 16.93
N GLU A 83 15.73 -1.30 17.68
CA GLU A 83 16.34 -2.43 18.35
C GLU A 83 15.57 -2.72 19.63
N ALA A 84 15.35 -3.99 19.91
CA ALA A 84 14.68 -4.46 21.11
C ALA A 84 15.51 -5.59 21.72
N HIS A 85 15.34 -5.82 23.01
CA HIS A 85 16.01 -6.92 23.69
C HIS A 85 15.64 -8.26 23.04
N LEU A 86 16.66 -9.10 22.83
CA LEU A 86 16.47 -10.46 22.37
C LEU A 86 15.66 -11.25 23.41
N LEU A 87 14.53 -11.84 23.00
CA LEU A 87 13.75 -12.74 23.84
C LEU A 87 14.10 -14.19 23.53
N THR A 88 14.73 -14.87 24.49
CA THR A 88 14.89 -16.32 24.45
C THR A 88 13.56 -17.03 24.66
N GLU A 89 13.47 -18.30 24.28
CA GLU A 89 12.22 -19.05 24.38
C GLU A 89 11.73 -19.21 25.83
N ALA A 90 12.66 -19.43 26.76
CA ALA A 90 12.36 -19.45 28.19
C ALA A 90 11.78 -18.11 28.69
N MET A 91 12.34 -16.98 28.24
CA MET A 91 11.84 -15.65 28.60
C MET A 91 10.43 -15.41 28.04
N LYS A 92 10.14 -15.89 26.82
CA LYS A 92 8.78 -15.79 26.24
C LYS A 92 7.77 -16.58 27.05
N ALA A 93 8.11 -17.80 27.47
CA ALA A 93 7.23 -18.64 28.29
C ALA A 93 6.90 -17.96 29.63
N ILE A 94 7.90 -17.45 30.33
CA ILE A 94 7.71 -16.72 31.60
C ILE A 94 6.83 -15.48 31.39
N ARG A 95 7.07 -14.70 30.33
CA ARG A 95 6.27 -13.51 30.02
C ARG A 95 4.82 -13.86 29.72
N LEU A 96 4.58 -14.94 28.98
CA LEU A 96 3.23 -15.40 28.65
C LEU A 96 2.44 -15.77 29.91
N GLU A 97 3.04 -16.55 30.81
CA GLU A 97 2.37 -16.96 32.06
C GLU A 97 2.07 -15.77 32.97
N ARG A 98 3.02 -14.83 33.11
CA ARG A 98 2.80 -13.58 33.85
C ARG A 98 1.68 -12.74 33.23
N CYS A 99 1.64 -12.60 31.90
CA CYS A 99 0.57 -11.87 31.22
C CYS A 99 -0.80 -12.54 31.42
N LYS A 100 -0.89 -13.87 31.34
CA LYS A 100 -2.14 -14.61 31.62
C LYS A 100 -2.59 -14.39 33.06
N TRP A 101 -1.68 -14.50 34.02
CA TRP A 101 -1.98 -14.29 35.44
C TRP A 101 -2.47 -12.86 35.71
N LEU A 102 -1.79 -11.84 35.18
CA LEU A 102 -2.19 -10.44 35.31
C LEU A 102 -3.57 -10.19 34.71
N LYS A 103 -3.84 -10.73 33.51
CA LYS A 103 -5.16 -10.62 32.87
C LYS A 103 -6.27 -11.27 33.70
N ARG A 104 -6.01 -12.43 34.33
CA ARG A 104 -6.99 -13.08 35.21
C ARG A 104 -7.25 -12.26 36.47
N ARG A 105 -6.19 -11.75 37.09
CA ARG A 105 -6.27 -10.97 38.33
C ARG A 105 -7.04 -9.65 38.13
N PHE A 106 -6.73 -8.91 37.07
CA PHE A 106 -7.25 -7.57 36.85
C PHE A 106 -8.35 -7.46 35.77
N GLY A 107 -8.70 -8.57 35.10
CA GLY A 107 -9.67 -8.58 34.00
C GLY A 107 -11.10 -8.20 34.39
N ALA A 108 -11.43 -8.26 35.68
CA ALA A 108 -12.73 -7.85 36.23
C ALA A 108 -12.71 -6.45 36.89
N GLY A 109 -11.65 -5.66 36.70
CA GLY A 109 -11.54 -4.31 37.28
C GLY A 109 -11.36 -4.26 38.79
N ARG A 110 -10.98 -5.37 39.44
CA ARG A 110 -10.70 -5.42 40.88
C ARG A 110 -9.22 -5.12 41.12
N HIS A 111 -8.96 -3.98 41.76
CA HIS A 111 -7.62 -3.50 42.13
C HIS A 111 -7.09 -4.28 43.34
#